data_AF-A0A7K9KGW8-F1
#
_entry.id   AF-A0A7K9KGW8-F1
#
_cell.length_a   1.000
_cell.length_b   1.000
_cell.length_c   1.000
_cell.angle_alpha   90.00
_cell.angle_beta   90.00
_cell.angle_gamma   90.00
#
_symmetry.space_group_name_H-M   'P 1'
#
loop_
_entity.id
_entity.type
_entity.pdbx_description
1 polymer ?
#
loop_
_entity_poly.entity_id
_entity_poly.type
_entity_poly.pdbx_seq_one_letter_code
_entity_poly.pdbx_strand_id
1 'polypeptide(L)'
;QLLGQWFYIAGASRYPPHLEELRAVTFEAFSFSPGSHEDELNIIEIIRMNETCVVRNSSKVLVFQQNSTLMHVDDKEVVSTARLIQSDKDLLILNHINIDFPSLSLSARTPNVSKEHLEEFRSHLQCLGFTEEEVFYTS
;
A
#
# COMPACT_ATOMS: atom_id res chain seq x y z
N GLN A 1 12.46 4.17 6.93
CA GLN A 1 12.82 5.10 5.82
C GLN A 1 11.98 4.72 4.60
N LEU A 2 11.17 5.63 4.05
CA LEU A 2 10.19 5.32 2.98
C LEU A 2 10.76 5.38 1.56
N LEU A 3 11.81 6.17 1.32
CA LEU A 3 12.35 6.38 -0.02
C LEU A 3 12.75 5.09 -0.73
N GLY A 4 12.75 5.14 -2.07
CA GLY A 4 13.13 4.04 -2.94
C GLY A 4 11.95 3.16 -3.36
N GLN A 5 12.29 2.05 -4.00
CA GLN A 5 11.34 1.12 -4.59
C GLN A 5 10.70 0.20 -3.54
N TRP A 6 9.45 -0.15 -3.81
CA TRP A 6 8.59 -1.08 -3.10
C TRP A 6 7.80 -1.92 -4.09
N PHE A 7 7.44 -3.11 -3.67
CA PHE A 7 6.57 -4.04 -4.38
C PHE A 7 5.36 -4.28 -3.52
N TYR A 8 4.17 -4.10 -4.08
CA TYR A 8 2.93 -4.48 -3.44
C TYR A 8 2.82 -6.00 -3.44
N ILE A 9 2.57 -6.58 -2.27
CA ILE A 9 2.60 -8.03 -2.05
C ILE A 9 1.20 -8.55 -1.81
N ALA A 10 0.45 -7.88 -0.95
CA ALA A 10 -0.89 -8.32 -0.58
C ALA A 10 -1.76 -7.19 -0.04
N GLY A 11 -3.06 -7.40 -0.09
CA GLY A 11 -4.01 -6.57 0.63
C GLY A 11 -5.28 -7.30 0.99
N ALA A 12 -5.98 -6.75 1.96
CA ALA A 12 -7.30 -7.21 2.38
C ALA A 12 -8.18 -5.98 2.62
N SER A 13 -9.39 -6.01 2.10
CA SER A 13 -10.36 -4.94 2.30
C SER A 13 -11.77 -5.52 2.26
N ARG A 14 -12.71 -4.90 2.98
CA ARG A 14 -14.15 -5.18 2.83
C ARG A 14 -14.89 -4.10 2.05
N TYR A 15 -14.18 -3.08 1.58
CA TYR A 15 -14.75 -2.03 0.75
C TYR A 15 -14.95 -2.54 -0.68
N PRO A 16 -16.18 -2.57 -1.23
CA PRO A 16 -16.44 -3.22 -2.53
C PRO A 16 -15.60 -2.69 -3.70
N PRO A 17 -15.37 -1.37 -3.86
CA PRO A 17 -14.50 -0.86 -4.91
C PRO A 17 -13.05 -1.37 -4.80
N HIS A 18 -12.50 -1.45 -3.59
CA HIS A 18 -11.16 -2.03 -3.39
C HIS A 18 -11.14 -3.52 -3.70
N LEU A 19 -12.22 -4.27 -3.42
CA LEU A 19 -12.27 -5.70 -3.74
C LEU A 19 -12.16 -5.97 -5.25
N GLU A 20 -12.73 -5.10 -6.10
CA GLU A 20 -12.59 -5.22 -7.55
C GLU A 20 -11.15 -4.95 -7.99
N GLU A 21 -10.53 -3.90 -7.45
CA GLU A 21 -9.13 -3.56 -7.72
C GLU A 21 -8.17 -4.67 -7.24
N LEU A 22 -8.28 -5.10 -5.98
CA LEU A 22 -7.44 -6.14 -5.37
C LEU A 22 -7.47 -7.46 -6.16
N ARG A 23 -8.60 -7.80 -6.78
CA ARG A 23 -8.72 -8.99 -7.64
C ARG A 23 -8.11 -8.81 -9.03
N ALA A 24 -8.10 -7.57 -9.54
CA ALA A 24 -7.59 -7.26 -10.86
C ALA A 24 -6.07 -7.04 -10.87
N VAL A 25 -5.51 -6.51 -9.77
CA VAL A 25 -4.08 -6.24 -9.63
C VAL A 25 -3.31 -7.55 -9.52
N THR A 26 -2.51 -7.84 -10.54
CA THR A 26 -1.64 -9.02 -10.61
C THR A 26 -0.21 -8.69 -10.23
N PHE A 27 0.21 -7.44 -10.40
CA PHE A 27 1.52 -6.93 -10.01
C PHE A 27 1.41 -5.44 -9.75
N GLU A 28 2.12 -4.94 -8.74
CA GLU A 28 2.30 -3.51 -8.53
C GLU A 28 3.68 -3.24 -7.92
N ALA A 29 4.35 -2.23 -8.46
CA ALA A 29 5.57 -1.68 -7.90
C ALA A 29 5.51 -0.17 -7.94
N PHE A 30 6.02 0.46 -6.89
CA PHE A 30 6.08 1.91 -6.79
C PHE A 30 7.39 2.36 -6.18
N SER A 31 7.78 3.60 -6.44
CA SER A 31 8.98 4.19 -5.87
C SER A 31 8.69 5.57 -5.31
N PHE A 32 9.12 5.79 -4.07
CA PHE A 32 9.08 7.10 -3.44
C PHE A 32 10.38 7.85 -3.69
N SER A 33 10.26 9.10 -4.11
CA SER A 33 11.36 10.05 -4.22
C SER A 33 11.02 11.34 -3.48
N PRO A 34 12.00 12.13 -3.04
CA PRO A 34 11.73 13.42 -2.40
C PRO A 34 10.85 14.33 -3.29
N GLY A 35 9.85 14.94 -2.68
CA GLY A 35 8.99 15.95 -3.29
C GLY A 35 9.59 17.36 -3.24
N SER A 36 8.75 18.36 -3.51
CA SER A 36 9.15 19.78 -3.41
C SER A 36 9.29 20.27 -1.97
N HIS A 37 8.67 19.56 -1.02
CA HIS A 37 8.63 19.89 0.41
C HIS A 37 9.12 18.70 1.25
N GLU A 38 9.57 18.96 2.48
CA GLU A 38 10.15 17.93 3.36
C GLU A 38 9.16 16.80 3.71
N ASP A 39 7.87 17.12 3.77
CA ASP A 39 6.75 16.22 4.05
C ASP A 39 6.06 15.70 2.78
N GLU A 40 6.65 15.91 1.61
CA GLU A 40 6.11 15.48 0.33
C GLU A 40 7.02 14.44 -0.33
N LEU A 41 6.41 13.38 -0.87
CA LEU A 41 7.07 12.38 -1.69
C LEU A 41 6.42 12.35 -3.07
N ASN A 42 7.22 12.36 -4.13
CA ASN A 42 6.72 12.00 -5.46
C ASN A 42 6.67 10.47 -5.56
N ILE A 43 5.62 9.95 -6.18
CA ILE A 43 5.45 8.51 -6.43
C ILE A 43 5.39 8.24 -7.93
N ILE A 44 6.11 7.21 -8.36
CA ILE A 44 5.91 6.58 -9.66
C ILE A 44 5.44 5.17 -9.38
N GLU A 45 4.32 4.79 -9.97
CA GLU A 45 3.62 3.53 -9.75
C GLU A 45 3.41 2.82 -11.10
N ILE A 46 3.64 1.52 -11.10
CA ILE A 46 3.44 0.63 -12.24
C ILE A 46 2.53 -0.49 -11.75
N ILE A 47 1.32 -0.53 -12.28
CA ILE A 47 0.31 -1.54 -11.94
C ILE A 47 0.01 -2.38 -13.15
N ARG A 48 0.01 -3.70 -12.97
CA ARG A 48 -0.54 -4.65 -13.93
C ARG A 48 -1.92 -5.10 -13.47
N MET A 49 -2.95 -4.65 -14.16
CA MET A 49 -4.33 -5.07 -13.95
C MET A 49 -4.76 -5.99 -15.10
N ASN A 50 -4.92 -7.29 -14.83
CA ASN A 50 -5.14 -8.32 -15.85
C ASN A 50 -4.04 -8.29 -16.96
N GLU A 51 -4.41 -7.98 -18.20
CA GLU A 51 -3.50 -7.88 -19.35
C GLU A 51 -2.97 -6.46 -19.59
N THR A 52 -3.48 -5.47 -18.85
CA THR A 52 -3.14 -4.06 -19.05
C THR A 52 -2.08 -3.60 -18.04
N CYS A 53 -1.12 -2.81 -18.50
CA CYS A 53 -0.14 -2.13 -17.66
C CYS A 53 -0.48 -0.64 -17.60
N VAL A 54 -0.62 -0.10 -16.39
CA VAL A 54 -0.90 1.30 -16.11
C VAL A 54 0.32 1.88 -15.39
N VAL A 55 0.77 3.04 -15.85
CA VAL A 55 1.86 3.79 -15.21
C VAL A 55 1.31 5.13 -14.74
N ARG A 56 1.45 5.42 -13.45
CA ARG A 56 1.13 6.72 -12.85
C ARG A 56 2.41 7.40 -12.40
N ASN A 57 2.64 8.63 -12.83
CA ASN A 57 3.88 9.38 -12.58
C ASN A 57 3.66 10.84 -12.12
N SER A 58 2.40 11.24 -11.93
CA SER A 58 1.99 12.59 -11.55
C SER A 58 1.47 12.70 -10.11
N SER A 59 1.38 11.58 -9.37
CA SER A 59 0.83 11.56 -8.02
C SER A 59 1.89 11.76 -6.95
N LYS A 60 1.43 12.11 -5.74
CA LYS A 60 2.26 12.48 -4.59
C LYS A 60 1.74 11.84 -3.32
N VAL A 61 2.62 11.69 -2.33
CA VAL A 61 2.26 11.29 -0.97
C VAL A 61 2.67 12.38 0.00
N LEU A 62 1.71 12.87 0.78
CA LEU A 62 1.95 13.76 1.91
C LEU A 62 2.18 12.94 3.18
N VAL A 63 3.23 13.27 3.92
CA VAL A 63 3.74 12.51 5.07
C VAL A 63 3.52 13.30 6.35
N PHE A 64 2.49 12.93 7.10
CA PHE A 64 2.18 13.54 8.38
C PHE A 64 2.86 12.76 9.52
N GLN A 65 4.10 13.16 9.83
CA GLN A 65 4.97 12.47 10.79
C GLN A 65 4.36 12.31 12.19
N GLN A 66 3.59 13.29 12.65
CA GLN A 66 3.03 13.31 14.01
C GLN A 66 2.13 12.11 14.32
N ASN A 67 1.43 11.58 13.30
CA ASN A 67 0.46 10.49 13.46
C ASN A 67 0.76 9.29 12.55
N SER A 68 1.96 9.26 11.96
CA SER A 68 2.37 8.24 10.99
C SER A 68 1.36 8.08 9.85
N THR A 69 0.78 9.18 9.37
CA THR A 69 -0.24 9.14 8.31
C THR A 69 0.38 9.50 6.97
N LEU A 70 0.04 8.71 5.94
CA LEU A 70 0.36 8.96 4.55
C LEU A 70 -0.94 9.29 3.81
N MET A 71 -0.93 10.33 2.99
CA MET A 71 -2.06 10.72 2.15
C MET A 71 -1.63 10.74 0.70
N HIS A 72 -2.21 9.86 -0.11
CA HIS A 72 -1.95 9.76 -1.54
C HIS A 72 -2.87 10.71 -2.29
N VAL A 73 -2.26 11.58 -3.09
CA VAL A 73 -2.92 12.61 -3.89
C VAL A 73 -2.61 12.37 -5.35
N ASP A 74 -3.63 12.20 -6.18
CA ASP A 74 -3.53 12.08 -7.62
C ASP A 74 -4.41 13.14 -8.29
N ASP A 75 -3.87 13.89 -9.24
CA ASP A 75 -4.54 15.00 -9.93
C ASP A 75 -5.34 15.97 -9.02
N LYS A 76 -4.80 16.23 -7.81
CA LYS A 76 -5.35 17.07 -6.72
C LYS A 76 -6.49 16.46 -5.92
N GLU A 77 -6.89 15.24 -6.21
CA GLU A 77 -7.86 14.47 -5.43
C GLU A 77 -7.13 13.54 -4.45
N VAL A 78 -7.69 13.37 -3.25
CA VAL A 78 -7.17 12.39 -2.29
C VAL A 78 -7.68 11.02 -2.68
N VAL A 79 -6.76 10.15 -3.10
CA VAL A 79 -7.10 8.78 -3.56
C VAL A 79 -7.13 7.81 -2.38
N SER A 80 -6.20 7.97 -1.43
CA SER A 80 -6.16 7.15 -0.23
C SER A 80 -5.52 7.88 0.94
N THR A 81 -5.88 7.47 2.16
CA THR A 81 -5.20 7.89 3.38
C THR A 81 -4.93 6.65 4.22
N ALA A 82 -3.71 6.48 4.70
CA ALA A 82 -3.34 5.31 5.47
C ALA A 82 -2.44 5.66 6.66
N ARG A 83 -2.57 4.91 7.75
CA ARG A 83 -1.60 4.89 8.83
C ARG A 83 -0.52 3.88 8.53
N LEU A 84 0.72 4.34 8.60
CA LEU A 84 1.91 3.53 8.49
C LEU A 84 2.12 2.72 9.76
N ILE A 85 2.11 1.41 9.62
CA ILE A 85 2.55 0.44 10.62
C ILE A 85 3.96 0.02 10.20
N GLN A 86 4.97 0.66 10.78
CA GLN A 86 6.37 0.40 10.46
C GLN A 86 7.04 -0.38 11.59
N SER A 87 7.30 -1.66 11.32
CA SER A 87 8.03 -2.58 12.19
C SER A 87 9.44 -2.89 11.68
N ASP A 88 9.64 -2.82 10.36
CA ASP A 88 10.90 -3.09 9.68
C ASP A 88 11.21 -1.97 8.65
N LYS A 89 12.48 -1.84 8.28
CA LYS A 89 12.94 -0.95 7.19
C LYS A 89 12.54 -1.48 5.79
N ASP A 90 12.35 -2.79 5.69
CA ASP A 90 12.08 -3.50 4.44
C ASP A 90 10.60 -3.87 4.29
N LEU A 91 9.77 -3.46 5.25
CA LEU A 91 8.34 -3.72 5.32
C LEU A 91 7.54 -2.42 5.36
N LEU A 92 6.45 -2.40 4.60
CA LEU A 92 5.49 -1.31 4.59
C LEU A 92 4.09 -1.90 4.78
N ILE A 93 3.56 -1.80 5.99
CA ILE A 93 2.16 -2.15 6.28
C ILE A 93 1.36 -0.86 6.38
N LEU A 94 0.33 -0.74 5.55
CA LEU A 94 -0.55 0.42 5.53
C LEU A 94 -1.96 0.00 5.97
N ASN A 95 -2.44 0.64 7.03
CA ASN A 95 -3.83 0.56 7.47
C ASN A 95 -4.60 1.74 6.87
N HIS A 96 -5.44 1.47 5.86
CA HIS A 96 -6.18 2.51 5.18
C HIS A 96 -7.32 3.00 6.06
N ILE A 97 -7.40 4.32 6.22
CA ILE A 97 -8.33 5.02 7.10
C ILE A 97 -9.20 5.98 6.28
N ASN A 98 -10.20 6.60 6.93
CA ASN A 98 -11.21 7.42 6.27
C ASN A 98 -12.05 6.64 5.23
N ILE A 99 -12.17 5.34 5.46
CA ILE A 99 -13.06 4.41 4.77
C ILE A 99 -13.88 3.66 5.82
N ASP A 100 -15.11 3.29 5.48
CA ASP A 100 -16.04 2.66 6.43
C ASP A 100 -15.70 1.20 6.76
N PHE A 101 -14.66 0.65 6.14
CA PHE A 101 -14.28 -0.75 6.23
C PHE A 101 -12.82 -0.91 6.62
N PRO A 102 -12.48 -1.94 7.43
CA PRO A 102 -11.08 -2.31 7.63
C PRO A 102 -10.40 -2.57 6.29
N SER A 103 -9.16 -2.12 6.15
CA SER A 103 -8.37 -2.34 4.95
C SER A 103 -6.88 -2.25 5.27
N LEU A 104 -6.14 -3.28 4.88
CA LEU A 104 -4.71 -3.40 5.14
C LEU A 104 -3.99 -3.77 3.85
N SER A 105 -2.79 -3.24 3.67
CA SER A 105 -1.91 -3.63 2.55
C SER A 105 -0.49 -3.81 3.02
N LEU A 106 0.22 -4.69 2.32
CA LEU A 106 1.59 -5.09 2.55
C LEU A 106 2.42 -4.76 1.31
N SER A 107 3.53 -4.07 1.51
CA SER A 107 4.57 -3.91 0.50
C SER A 107 5.95 -4.20 1.09
N ALA A 108 6.87 -4.62 0.24
CA ALA A 108 8.23 -4.98 0.63
C ALA A 108 9.26 -4.47 -0.37
N ARG A 109 10.54 -4.51 0.00
CA ARG A 109 11.66 -4.07 -0.88
C ARG A 109 11.95 -5.00 -2.03
N THR A 110 11.49 -6.24 -1.97
CA THR A 110 11.59 -7.20 -3.06
C THR A 110 10.24 -7.92 -3.22
N PRO A 111 9.94 -8.51 -4.39
CA PRO A 111 8.73 -9.29 -4.58
C PRO A 111 8.62 -10.52 -3.66
N ASN A 112 9.76 -11.01 -3.15
CA ASN A 112 9.80 -12.15 -2.26
C ASN A 112 9.84 -11.68 -0.80
N VAL A 113 8.79 -12.02 -0.04
CA VAL A 113 8.69 -11.67 1.39
C VAL A 113 9.10 -12.84 2.26
N SER A 114 9.78 -12.55 3.38
CA SER A 114 10.13 -13.56 4.37
C SER A 114 8.88 -14.11 5.06
N LYS A 115 8.99 -15.34 5.62
CA LYS A 115 7.88 -15.92 6.39
C LYS A 115 7.51 -15.07 7.61
N GLU A 116 8.51 -14.51 8.28
CA GLU A 116 8.34 -13.65 9.47
C GLU A 116 7.53 -12.39 9.13
N HIS A 117 7.88 -11.70 8.05
CA HIS A 117 7.15 -10.52 7.60
C HIS A 117 5.72 -10.82 7.15
N LEU A 118 5.49 -11.99 6.54
CA LEU A 118 4.13 -12.44 6.21
C LEU A 118 3.32 -12.78 7.47
N GLU A 119 3.92 -13.43 8.46
CA GLU A 119 3.26 -13.76 9.73
C GLU A 119 2.89 -12.51 10.53
N GLU A 120 3.74 -11.48 10.49
CA GLU A 120 3.44 -10.18 11.06
C GLU A 120 2.23 -9.53 10.39
N PHE A 121 2.20 -9.47 9.06
CA PHE A 121 1.06 -8.95 8.31
C PHE A 121 -0.24 -9.72 8.63
N ARG A 122 -0.17 -11.06 8.69
CA ARG A 122 -1.30 -11.90 9.11
C ARG A 122 -1.78 -11.60 10.52
N SER A 123 -0.87 -11.34 11.46
CA SER A 123 -1.22 -10.97 12.83
C SER A 123 -2.01 -9.66 12.87
N HIS A 124 -1.62 -8.66 12.06
CA HIS A 124 -2.38 -7.43 11.91
C HIS A 124 -3.77 -7.64 11.27
N LEU A 125 -3.86 -8.50 10.25
CA LEU A 125 -5.13 -8.86 9.63
C LEU A 125 -6.09 -9.53 10.62
N GLN A 126 -5.60 -10.46 11.44
CA GLN A 126 -6.40 -11.13 12.48
C GLN A 126 -6.92 -10.15 13.53
N CYS A 127 -6.11 -9.17 13.94
CA CYS A 127 -6.55 -8.10 14.84
C CYS A 127 -7.71 -7.26 14.26
N LEU A 128 -7.81 -7.17 12.93
CA LEU A 128 -8.90 -6.51 12.22
C LEU A 128 -10.06 -7.46 11.87
N GLY A 129 -9.97 -8.73 12.27
CA GLY A 129 -11.00 -9.75 12.03
C GLY A 129 -11.06 -10.25 10.59
N PHE A 130 -9.96 -10.15 9.83
CA PHE A 130 -9.84 -10.78 8.52
C PHE A 130 -9.46 -12.26 8.63
N THR A 131 -9.91 -13.03 7.66
CA THR A 131 -9.49 -14.41 7.41
C THR A 131 -8.51 -14.49 6.24
N GLU A 132 -7.75 -15.59 6.10
CA GLU A 132 -6.81 -15.77 4.99
C GLU A 132 -7.50 -15.74 3.61
N GLU A 133 -8.77 -16.15 3.52
CA GLU A 133 -9.56 -16.14 2.29
C GLU A 133 -9.92 -14.71 1.82
N GLU A 134 -9.80 -13.72 2.70
CA GLU A 134 -10.05 -12.30 2.41
C GLU A 134 -8.77 -11.55 2.00
N VAL A 135 -7.64 -12.25 1.85
CA VAL A 135 -6.34 -11.68 1.47
C VAL A 135 -6.06 -11.96 0.01
N PHE A 136 -5.77 -10.91 -0.74
CA PHE A 136 -5.40 -10.97 -2.15
C PHE A 136 -3.89 -10.76 -2.27
N TYR A 137 -3.20 -11.69 -2.92
CA TYR A 137 -1.76 -11.62 -3.18
C TYR A 137 -1.51 -11.33 -4.65
N THR A 138 -0.49 -10.52 -4.93
CA THR A 138 0.05 -10.35 -6.28
C THR A 138 0.86 -11.58 -6.70
N SER A 139 0.98 -11.77 -8.03
CA SER A 139 1.62 -12.94 -8.66
C SER A 139 3.08 -12.72 -9.03
#